data_AF-A0A315CFH4-F1
#
_entry.id   AF-A0A315CFH4-F1
#
_cell.length_a   1.000
_cell.length_b   1.000
_cell.length_c   1.000
_cell.angle_alpha   90.00
_cell.angle_beta   90.00
_cell.angle_gamma   90.00
#
_symmetry.space_group_name_H-M   'P 1'
#
loop_
_entity.id
_entity.type
_entity.pdbx_description
1 polymer ?
#
loop_
_entity_poly.entity_id
_entity_poly.type
_entity_poly.pdbx_seq_one_letter_code
_entity_poly.pdbx_strand_id
1 'polypeptide(L)' 'MDQLSPAEQYRLIYVIREKCGFNLTQSHFTEVAFDLFEDISGMEGISTPNAMEIINILWKKYSANTYP' A
#
# COMPACT_ATOMS: atom_id res chain seq x y z
N MET A 1 10.12 10.47 -10.31
CA MET A 1 9.74 9.14 -10.82
C MET A 1 9.74 8.25 -9.60
N ASP A 2 8.74 8.44 -8.75
CA ASP A 2 8.79 8.03 -7.34
C ASP A 2 7.93 6.80 -7.15
N GLN A 3 8.31 5.73 -7.85
CA GLN A 3 7.70 4.42 -7.67
C GLN A 3 8.41 3.72 -6.51
N LEU A 4 7.64 3.34 -5.49
CA LEU A 4 8.09 2.43 -4.45
C LEU A 4 8.84 1.25 -5.04
N SER A 5 9.98 0.91 -4.45
CA SER A 5 10.69 -0.31 -4.82
C SER A 5 9.80 -1.54 -4.54
N PRO A 6 9.91 -2.62 -5.32
CA PRO A 6 9.09 -3.82 -5.12
C PRO A 6 9.20 -4.40 -3.70
N ALA A 7 10.35 -4.24 -3.04
CA ALA A 7 10.54 -4.61 -1.64
C ALA A 7 9.71 -3.76 -0.66
N GLU A 8 9.56 -2.47 -0.92
CA GLU A 8 8.75 -1.56 -0.10
C GLU A 8 7.26 -1.83 -0.31
N GLN A 9 6.84 -2.06 -1.55
CA GLN A 9 5.49 -2.49 -1.87
C GLN A 9 5.11 -3.77 -1.11
N TYR A 10 6.04 -4.73 -1.05
CA TYR A 10 5.83 -5.99 -0.35
C TYR A 10 5.76 -5.79 1.16
N ARG A 11 6.65 -4.96 1.74
CA ARG A 11 6.58 -4.59 3.16
C ARG A 11 5.26 -3.92 3.52
N LEU A 12 4.79 -2.97 2.72
CA LEU A 12 3.50 -2.31 2.92
C LEU A 12 2.34 -3.30 2.91
N ILE A 13 2.26 -4.17 1.89
CA ILE A 13 1.23 -5.21 1.82
C ILE A 13 1.30 -6.15 3.03
N TYR A 14 2.51 -6.52 3.47
CA TYR A 14 2.72 -7.39 4.62
C TYR A 14 2.24 -6.72 5.92
N VAL A 15 2.60 -5.47 6.17
CA VAL A 15 2.17 -4.71 7.35
C VAL A 15 0.65 -4.51 7.35
N ILE A 16 0.05 -4.19 6.20
CA ILE A 16 -1.41 -4.06 6.06
C ILE A 16 -2.11 -5.39 6.35
N ARG A 17 -1.56 -6.52 5.86
CA ARG A 17 -2.07 -7.86 6.16
C ARG A 17 -1.95 -8.21 7.64
N GLU A 18 -0.83 -7.89 8.29
CA GLU A 18 -0.66 -8.13 9.73
C GLU A 18 -1.62 -7.27 10.57
N LYS A 19 -1.80 -5.99 10.22
CA LYS A 19 -2.68 -5.09 10.98
C LYS A 19 -4.17 -5.37 10.78
N CYS A 20 -4.58 -5.67 9.55
CA CYS A 20 -5.99 -5.69 9.18
C CYS A 20 -6.51 -7.07 8.72
N GLY A 21 -5.64 -8.06 8.56
CA GLY A 21 -5.99 -9.38 8.05
C GLY A 21 -6.09 -9.42 6.51
N PHE A 22 -6.74 -10.46 5.98
CA PHE A 22 -6.85 -10.70 4.53
C PHE A 22 -8.14 -10.15 3.89
N ASN A 23 -9.14 -9.81 4.70
CA ASN A 23 -10.46 -9.36 4.25
C ASN A 23 -10.65 -7.84 4.42
N LEU A 24 -9.83 -7.06 3.72
CA LEU A 24 -10.03 -5.62 3.58
C LEU A 24 -10.83 -5.33 2.31
N THR A 25 -11.70 -4.33 2.36
CA THR A 25 -12.26 -3.71 1.15
C THR A 25 -11.27 -2.71 0.56
N GLN A 26 -11.40 -2.39 -0.72
CA GLN A 26 -10.50 -1.45 -1.39
C GLN A 26 -10.43 -0.08 -0.68
N SER A 27 -11.57 0.42 -0.18
CA SER A 27 -11.64 1.68 0.55
C SER A 27 -10.82 1.62 1.84
N HIS A 28 -11.01 0.56 2.62
CA HIS A 28 -10.32 0.38 3.90
C HIS A 28 -8.82 0.14 3.69
N PHE A 29 -8.45 -0.60 2.64
CA PHE A 29 -7.05 -0.76 2.24
C PHE A 29 -6.41 0.59 1.86
N THR A 30 -7.16 1.44 1.16
CA THR A 30 -6.68 2.77 0.74
C THR A 30 -6.42 3.66 1.95
N GLU A 31 -7.34 3.70 2.91
CA GLU A 31 -7.18 4.48 4.15
C GLU A 31 -5.96 4.03 4.95
N VAL A 32 -5.81 2.71 5.17
CA VAL A 32 -4.67 2.14 5.91
C VAL A 32 -3.36 2.36 5.16
N ALA A 33 -3.37 2.26 3.82
CA ALA A 33 -2.19 2.52 3.02
C ALA A 33 -1.78 4.00 3.09
N PHE A 34 -2.73 4.95 3.04
CA PHE A 34 -2.45 6.37 3.22
C PHE A 34 -1.86 6.69 4.60
N ASP A 35 -2.46 6.15 5.66
CA ASP A 35 -1.95 6.27 7.03
C ASP A 35 -0.51 5.74 7.14
N LEU A 36 -0.21 4.60 6.50
CA LEU A 36 1.15 4.06 6.39
C LEU A 36 2.10 4.94 5.55
N PHE A 37 1.62 5.58 4.49
CA PHE A 37 2.43 6.51 3.70
C PHE A 37 2.83 7.74 4.51
N GLU A 38 1.97 8.21 5.41
CA GLU A 38 2.26 9.30 6.34
C GLU A 38 3.20 8.85 7.48
N ASP A 39 3.10 7.60 7.93
CA ASP A 39 3.94 7.03 8.99
C ASP A 39 5.36 6.64 8.50
N ILE A 40 5.51 6.30 7.21
CA ILE A 40 6.82 5.99 6.61
C ILE A 40 7.59 7.29 6.34
N SER A 41 8.53 7.57 7.25
CA SER A 41 9.48 8.68 7.12
C SER A 41 10.26 8.56 5.78
N GLY A 42 10.05 9.52 4.89
CA GLY A 42 10.54 9.50 3.50
C GLY A 42 9.43 9.45 2.42
N MET A 43 8.17 9.23 2.80
CA MET A 43 7.00 9.27 1.90
C MET A 43 6.06 10.45 2.18
N GLU A 44 6.42 11.32 3.13
CA GLU A 44 5.69 12.52 3.58
C GLU A 44 5.42 13.59 2.48
N GLY A 45 5.73 13.31 1.22
CA GLY A 45 5.55 14.22 0.09
C GLY A 45 5.04 13.57 -1.19
N ILE A 46 4.57 12.32 -1.16
CA ILE A 46 3.97 11.71 -2.35
C ILE A 46 2.67 12.45 -2.66
N SER A 47 2.65 13.19 -3.77
CA SER A 47 1.44 13.84 -4.27
C SER A 47 0.29 12.85 -4.32
N THR A 48 -0.88 13.23 -3.79
CA THR A 48 -2.11 12.41 -3.73
C THR A 48 -2.39 11.58 -4.99
N PRO A 49 -2.25 12.10 -6.23
CA PRO A 49 -2.42 11.29 -7.44
C PRO A 49 -1.40 10.13 -7.59
N ASN A 50 -0.13 10.34 -7.23
CA ASN A 50 0.88 9.29 -7.25
C ASN A 50 0.63 8.24 -6.17
N ALA A 51 0.22 8.67 -4.97
CA ALA A 51 -0.13 7.76 -3.89
C ALA A 51 -1.30 6.86 -4.31
N MET A 52 -2.31 7.43 -4.97
CA MET A 52 -3.48 6.68 -5.44
C MET A 52 -3.12 5.62 -6.50
N GLU A 53 -2.22 5.93 -7.45
CA GLU A 53 -1.71 4.94 -8.39
C GLU A 53 -0.97 3.80 -7.68
N ILE A 54 -0.10 4.13 -6.73
CA ILE A 54 0.65 3.15 -5.95
C ILE A 54 -0.31 2.26 -5.15
N ILE A 55 -1.28 2.84 -4.43
CA ILE A 55 -2.28 2.10 -3.67
C ILE A 55 -3.07 1.16 -4.57
N ASN A 56 -3.44 1.60 -5.78
CA ASN A 56 -4.20 0.77 -6.72
C ASN A 56 -3.37 -0.44 -7.21
N ILE A 57 -2.05 -0.26 -7.41
CA ILE A 57 -1.12 -1.35 -7.72
C ILE A 57 -0.99 -2.32 -6.51
N LEU A 58 -0.84 -1.77 -5.30
CA LEU A 58 -0.74 -2.56 -4.08
C LEU A 58 -2.02 -3.36 -3.82
N TRP A 59 -3.19 -2.74 -4.02
CA TRP A 59 -4.49 -3.36 -3.91
C TRP A 59 -4.65 -4.51 -4.90
N LYS A 60 -4.27 -4.32 -6.17
CA LYS A 60 -4.26 -5.40 -7.16
C LYS A 60 -3.41 -6.59 -6.71
N LYS A 61 -2.21 -6.34 -6.16
CA LYS A 61 -1.33 -7.40 -5.63
C LYS A 61 -1.92 -8.08 -4.40
N TYR A 62 -2.49 -7.29 -3.49
CA TYR A 62 -3.13 -7.76 -2.28
C TYR A 62 -4.35 -8.65 -2.59
N SER A 63 -5.21 -8.21 -3.53
CA SER A 63 -6.43 -8.89 -3.96
C SER A 63 -6.16 -10.10 -4.84
N ALA A 64 -5.13 -10.08 -5.69
CA ALA A 64 -4.80 -11.19 -6.56
C ALA A 64 -4.27 -12.41 -5.79
N ASN A 65 -4.05 -12.29 -4.47
CA ASN A 65 -3.53 -13.32 -3.57
C ASN A 65 -2.30 -14.06 -4.11
N THR A 66 -1.57 -13.43 -5.03
CA THR A 66 -0.42 -13.98 -5.72
C THR A 66 0.80 -13.74 -4.84
N TYR A 67 0.83 -14.42 -3.71
CA TYR A 67 2.06 -14.68 -2.98
C TYR A 67 2.76 -15.85 -3.68
N PRO A 68 4.04 -15.74 -4.08
CA PRO A 68 4.85 -16.93 -4.29
C PRO A 68 5.04 -17.69 -2.96
#